data_AF-A0A6I1JHD1-F1
#
_entry.id   AF-A0A6I1JHD1-F1
#
_cell.length_a   1.000
_cell.length_b   1.000
_cell.length_c   1.000
_cell.angle_alpha   90.00
_cell.angle_beta   90.00
_cell.angle_gamma   90.00
#
_symmetry.space_group_name_H-M   'P 1'
#
loop_
_entity.id
_entity.type
_entity.pdbx_description
1 polymer ?
#
loop_
_entity_poly.entity_id
_entity_poly.type
_entity_poly.pdbx_seq_one_letter_code
_entity_poly.pdbx_strand_id
1 'polypeptide(L)'
;MSFAWHEIRDHLMHSSSTLGFQRSFDAIRRVREPLEPFRDPAALLDGLHRTQGDPGQKNLILSALVRAAQGDGPVSDCALTLLLLALWPGLDAIRRRSLWRRLGTNDEVASDILAHTTEAVRSLDLGRVNWIAATVLRNVERDMIRVRQRDQAREHLARGADPDAVADSGDSGIGAAGYARLNGAVRKLLGDDALL
;
A
#
# COMPACT_ATOMS: atom_id res chain seq x y z
N MET A 1 1.66 -19.05 -2.32
CA MET A 1 1.46 -19.54 -0.94
C MET A 1 0.69 -18.45 -0.20
N SER A 2 -0.47 -18.81 0.37
CA SER A 2 -1.24 -17.91 1.24
C SER A 2 -0.48 -17.81 2.56
N PHE A 3 -0.03 -16.62 2.95
CA PHE A 3 0.45 -16.40 4.32
C PHE A 3 -0.76 -16.07 5.17
N ALA A 4 -1.04 -16.87 6.18
CA ALA A 4 -2.06 -16.50 7.14
C ALA A 4 -1.61 -15.19 7.81
N TRP A 5 -2.52 -14.21 7.95
CA TRP A 5 -2.21 -12.89 8.52
C TRP A 5 -1.38 -12.93 9.82
N HIS A 6 -1.62 -13.93 10.67
CA HIS A 6 -0.83 -14.12 11.89
C HIS A 6 0.62 -14.56 11.61
N GLU A 7 0.86 -15.38 10.59
CA GLU A 7 2.22 -15.76 10.17
C GLU A 7 3.03 -14.55 9.69
N ILE A 8 2.39 -13.58 9.04
CA ILE A 8 3.03 -12.32 8.67
C ILE A 8 3.50 -11.57 9.92
N ARG A 9 2.64 -11.46 10.94
CA ARG A 9 3.00 -10.84 12.22
C ARG A 9 4.16 -11.59 12.87
N ASP A 10 4.08 -12.92 12.91
CA ASP A 10 5.07 -13.76 13.56
C ASP A 10 6.42 -13.68 12.85
N HIS A 11 6.42 -13.61 11.53
CA HIS A 11 7.61 -13.37 10.73
C HIS A 11 8.23 -11.99 11.03
N LEU A 12 7.41 -10.93 11.09
CA LEU A 12 7.87 -9.59 11.46
C LEU A 12 8.45 -9.55 12.90
N MET A 13 7.79 -10.22 13.85
CA MET A 13 8.26 -10.35 15.23
C MET A 13 9.57 -11.16 15.32
N HIS A 14 9.71 -12.21 14.51
CA HIS A 14 10.95 -12.97 14.47
C HIS A 14 12.10 -12.15 13.87
N SER A 15 11.84 -11.44 12.76
CA SER A 15 12.79 -10.52 12.13
C SER A 15 13.28 -9.43 13.09
N SER A 16 12.37 -8.87 13.91
CA SER A 16 12.70 -7.83 14.88
C SER A 16 13.61 -8.30 16.03
N SER A 17 13.78 -9.61 16.18
CA SER A 17 14.63 -10.23 17.21
C SER A 17 16.05 -10.55 16.72
N THR A 18 16.35 -10.32 15.44
CA THR A 18 17.69 -10.63 14.87
C THR A 18 18.75 -9.60 15.29
N LEU A 19 20.02 -10.01 15.34
CA LEU A 19 21.14 -9.12 15.72
C LEU A 19 21.28 -7.91 14.76
N GLY A 20 21.04 -8.12 13.46
CA GLY A 20 21.06 -7.04 12.46
C GLY A 20 19.95 -6.00 12.72
N PHE A 21 18.77 -6.47 13.11
CA PHE A 21 17.67 -5.61 13.51
C PHE A 21 17.99 -4.83 14.78
N GLN A 22 18.54 -5.48 15.80
CA GLN A 22 18.97 -4.83 17.05
C GLN A 22 19.98 -3.70 16.79
N ARG A 23 20.97 -3.93 15.92
CA ARG A 23 21.94 -2.89 15.54
C ARG A 23 21.28 -1.72 14.82
N SER A 24 20.33 -2.00 13.93
CA SER A 24 19.59 -0.96 13.20
C SER A 24 18.69 -0.16 14.15
N PHE A 25 18.05 -0.83 15.11
CA PHE A 25 17.25 -0.20 16.15
C PHE A 25 18.11 0.71 17.04
N ASP A 26 19.27 0.23 17.50
CA ASP A 26 20.22 1.03 18.28
C ASP A 26 20.69 2.27 17.52
N ALA A 27 20.86 2.18 16.19
CA ALA A 27 21.19 3.33 15.36
C ALA A 27 20.07 4.38 15.36
N ILE A 28 18.80 3.96 15.26
CA ILE A 28 17.65 4.88 15.36
C ILE A 28 17.61 5.52 16.75
N ARG A 29 17.72 4.69 17.80
CA ARG A 29 17.65 5.09 19.20
C ARG A 29 18.65 6.19 19.57
N ARG A 30 19.87 6.12 19.05
CA ARG A 30 20.93 7.12 19.31
C ARG A 30 20.66 8.48 18.67
N VAL A 31 19.87 8.54 17.60
CA VAL A 31 19.63 9.77 16.82
C VAL A 31 18.24 10.37 17.11
N ARG A 32 17.35 9.60 17.75
CA ARG A 32 15.96 9.98 17.99
C ARG A 32 15.64 9.92 19.48
N GLU A 33 15.64 11.08 20.12
CA GLU A 33 15.34 11.26 21.56
C GLU A 33 14.12 10.46 22.06
N PRO A 34 12.95 10.43 21.38
CA PRO A 34 11.78 9.71 21.91
C PRO A 34 11.98 8.19 22.04
N LEU A 35 12.98 7.62 21.36
CA LEU A 35 13.29 6.19 21.40
C LEU A 35 14.38 5.84 22.42
N GLU A 36 15.15 6.82 22.91
CA GLU A 36 16.26 6.60 23.85
C GLU A 36 15.92 5.69 25.05
N PRO A 37 14.74 5.83 25.70
CA PRO A 37 14.42 5.05 26.90
C PRO A 37 14.20 3.55 26.64
N PHE A 38 14.02 3.12 25.39
CA PHE A 38 13.68 1.74 25.06
C PHE A 38 14.94 0.94 24.74
N ARG A 39 15.26 -0.02 25.61
CA ARG A 39 16.49 -0.84 25.47
C ARG A 39 16.47 -1.73 24.23
N ASP A 40 15.31 -2.21 23.83
CA ASP A 40 15.13 -3.15 22.73
C ASP A 40 13.78 -2.93 22.02
N PRO A 41 13.60 -3.48 20.80
CA PRO A 41 12.36 -3.43 20.04
C PRO A 41 11.12 -3.93 20.79
N ALA A 42 11.25 -4.96 21.63
CA ALA A 42 10.11 -5.54 22.34
C ALA A 42 9.59 -4.57 23.41
N ALA A 43 10.50 -3.97 24.19
CA ALA A 43 10.16 -2.94 25.17
C ALA A 43 9.47 -1.72 24.53
N LEU A 44 9.91 -1.33 23.33
CA LEU A 44 9.28 -0.27 22.55
C LEU A 44 7.83 -0.64 22.16
N LEU A 45 7.63 -1.82 21.59
CA LEU A 45 6.32 -2.29 21.15
C LEU A 45 5.36 -2.45 22.33
N ASP A 46 5.83 -3.01 23.45
CA ASP A 46 5.07 -3.12 24.69
C ASP A 46 4.64 -1.74 25.23
N GLY A 47 5.52 -0.74 25.12
CA GLY A 47 5.20 0.65 25.47
C GLY A 47 4.13 1.26 24.55
N LEU A 48 4.22 1.01 23.24
CA LEU A 48 3.26 1.51 22.25
C LEU A 48 1.88 0.83 22.37
N HIS A 49 1.84 -0.46 22.71
CA HIS A 49 0.60 -1.24 22.82
C HIS A 49 -0.10 -1.14 24.18
N ARG A 50 0.58 -0.67 25.24
CA ARG A 50 -0.06 -0.45 26.55
C ARG A 50 -1.25 0.52 26.46
N THR A 51 -2.43 0.12 26.91
CA THR A 51 -3.63 1.00 26.87
C THR A 51 -3.46 2.27 27.69
N GLN A 52 -2.77 2.17 28.83
CA GLN A 52 -2.45 3.32 29.69
C GLN A 52 -1.08 3.88 29.30
N GLY A 53 -1.06 5.12 28.83
CA GLY A 53 0.15 5.85 28.46
C GLY A 53 -0.20 7.18 27.81
N ASP A 54 0.74 8.12 27.85
CA ASP A 54 0.55 9.43 27.20
C ASP A 54 0.43 9.27 25.67
N PRO A 55 -0.72 9.63 25.07
CA PRO A 55 -0.88 9.59 23.62
C PRO A 55 0.11 10.50 22.89
N GLY A 56 0.50 11.63 23.50
CA GLY A 56 1.47 12.56 22.94
C GLY A 56 2.84 11.91 22.76
N GLN A 57 3.36 11.29 23.82
CA GLN A 57 4.62 10.55 23.77
C GLN A 57 4.61 9.43 22.73
N LYS A 58 3.53 8.64 22.66
CA LYS A 58 3.39 7.60 21.63
C LYS A 58 3.43 8.19 20.23
N ASN A 59 2.78 9.32 20.03
CA ASN A 59 2.78 10.01 18.75
C ASN A 59 4.17 10.54 18.37
N LEU A 60 4.96 11.02 19.33
CA LEU A 60 6.37 11.42 19.09
C LEU A 60 7.23 10.23 18.68
N ILE A 61 7.07 9.09 19.34
CA ILE A 61 7.76 7.84 18.98
C ILE A 61 7.40 7.42 17.56
N LEU A 62 6.10 7.38 17.23
CA LEU A 62 5.64 7.03 15.89
C LEU A 62 6.13 8.02 14.83
N SER A 63 6.17 9.31 15.14
CA SER A 63 6.72 10.35 14.25
C SER A 63 8.20 10.13 13.98
N ALA A 64 8.98 9.79 15.01
CA ALA A 64 10.40 9.49 14.88
C ALA A 64 10.65 8.23 14.04
N LEU A 65 9.82 7.19 14.22
CA LEU A 65 9.86 5.98 13.40
C LEU A 65 9.48 6.26 11.94
N VAL A 66 8.43 7.04 11.68
CA VAL A 66 8.08 7.44 10.29
C VAL A 66 9.23 8.17 9.64
N ARG A 67 9.85 9.13 10.34
CA ARG A 67 11.01 9.85 9.80
C ARG A 67 12.19 8.93 9.50
N ALA A 68 12.44 7.91 10.31
CA ALA A 68 13.48 6.91 10.03
C ALA A 68 13.08 6.00 8.85
N ALA A 69 11.82 5.60 8.77
CA ALA A 69 11.27 4.77 7.71
C ALA A 69 11.12 5.49 6.36
N GLN A 70 11.30 6.81 6.31
CA GLN A 70 11.33 7.60 5.07
C GLN A 70 12.74 7.73 4.47
N GLY A 71 13.79 7.31 5.19
CA GLY A 71 15.14 7.24 4.67
C GLY A 71 15.40 5.97 3.86
N ASP A 72 16.67 5.61 3.70
CA ASP A 72 17.09 4.45 2.94
C ASP A 72 17.88 3.44 3.81
N GLY A 73 17.94 2.20 3.31
CA GLY A 73 18.77 1.14 3.87
C GLY A 73 18.20 0.45 5.13
N PRO A 74 19.03 -0.35 5.84
CA PRO A 74 18.57 -1.25 6.90
C PRO A 74 17.87 -0.55 8.07
N VAL A 75 18.24 0.70 8.35
CA VAL A 75 17.60 1.52 9.38
C VAL A 75 16.17 1.88 8.99
N SER A 76 15.94 2.19 7.71
CA SER A 76 14.61 2.45 7.19
C SER A 76 13.72 1.22 7.26
N ASP A 77 14.24 0.06 6.88
CA ASP A 77 13.50 -1.20 6.92
C ASP A 77 13.15 -1.60 8.36
N CYS A 78 14.10 -1.43 9.28
CA CYS A 78 13.89 -1.63 10.71
C CYS A 78 12.75 -0.74 11.24
N ALA A 79 12.76 0.55 10.92
CA ALA A 79 11.72 1.47 11.33
C ALA A 79 10.35 1.12 10.74
N LEU A 80 10.30 0.70 9.47
CA LEU A 80 9.07 0.25 8.82
C LEU A 80 8.51 -1.01 9.49
N THR A 81 9.34 -2.01 9.78
CA THR A 81 8.92 -3.20 10.54
C THR A 81 8.35 -2.82 11.90
N LEU A 82 8.99 -1.90 12.63
CA LEU A 82 8.48 -1.42 13.92
C LEU A 82 7.13 -0.72 13.78
N LEU A 83 6.93 0.10 12.74
CA LEU A 83 5.64 0.75 12.47
C LEU A 83 4.55 -0.28 12.14
N LEU A 84 4.83 -1.28 11.31
CA LEU A 84 3.88 -2.35 10.99
C LEU A 84 3.47 -3.10 12.25
N LEU A 85 4.42 -3.44 13.13
CA LEU A 85 4.15 -4.11 14.39
C LEU A 85 3.41 -3.21 15.39
N ALA A 86 3.79 -1.94 15.49
CA ALA A 86 3.14 -0.97 16.37
C ALA A 86 1.68 -0.72 15.97
N LEU A 87 1.41 -0.59 14.67
CA LEU A 87 0.08 -0.34 14.12
C LEU A 87 -0.74 -1.62 13.93
N TRP A 88 -0.14 -2.80 14.16
CA TRP A 88 -0.76 -4.10 13.91
C TRP A 88 -2.19 -4.25 14.43
N PRO A 89 -2.54 -3.84 15.68
CA PRO A 89 -3.93 -3.94 16.16
C PRO A 89 -4.92 -3.15 15.29
N GLY A 90 -4.52 -1.98 14.79
CA GLY A 90 -5.32 -1.16 13.88
C GLY A 90 -5.40 -1.78 12.49
N LEU A 91 -4.29 -2.32 11.98
CA LEU A 91 -4.25 -3.01 10.69
C LEU A 91 -5.11 -4.28 10.69
N ASP A 92 -5.09 -5.06 11.79
CA ASP A 92 -5.96 -6.22 11.94
C ASP A 92 -7.45 -5.83 11.98
N ALA A 93 -7.78 -4.71 12.62
CA ALA A 93 -9.14 -4.18 12.57
C ALA A 93 -9.56 -3.79 11.13
N ILE A 94 -8.66 -3.17 10.35
CA ILE A 94 -8.90 -2.85 8.93
C ILE A 94 -9.08 -4.13 8.11
N ARG A 95 -8.24 -5.16 8.33
CA ARG A 95 -8.37 -6.47 7.66
C ARG A 95 -9.74 -7.07 7.92
N ARG A 96 -10.15 -7.19 9.19
CA ARG A 96 -11.45 -7.75 9.57
C ARG A 96 -12.60 -6.99 8.92
N ARG A 97 -12.56 -5.65 8.92
CA ARG A 97 -13.57 -4.82 8.25
C ARG A 97 -13.59 -5.03 6.74
N SER A 98 -12.42 -5.15 6.11
CA SER A 98 -12.29 -5.33 4.66
C SER A 98 -12.82 -6.68 4.19
N LEU A 99 -12.56 -7.75 4.94
CA LEU A 99 -13.12 -9.08 4.70
C LEU A 99 -14.64 -9.08 4.89
N TRP A 100 -15.13 -8.43 5.95
CA TRP A 100 -16.57 -8.32 6.18
C TRP A 100 -17.29 -7.55 5.06
N ARG A 101 -16.64 -6.52 4.51
CA ARG A 101 -17.10 -5.76 3.32
C ARG A 101 -16.84 -6.47 1.99
N ARG A 102 -16.23 -7.66 1.98
CA ARG A 102 -15.89 -8.43 0.77
C ARG A 102 -15.04 -7.63 -0.24
N LEU A 103 -14.06 -6.88 0.27
CA LEU A 103 -13.18 -6.07 -0.58
C LEU A 103 -12.16 -6.91 -1.37
N GLY A 104 -11.89 -8.14 -0.95
CA GLY A 104 -10.99 -9.09 -1.62
C GLY A 104 -10.90 -10.40 -0.85
N THR A 105 -10.07 -11.32 -1.33
CA THR A 105 -9.70 -12.55 -0.62
C THR A 105 -8.78 -12.25 0.56
N ASN A 106 -8.55 -13.26 1.43
CA ASN A 106 -7.65 -13.09 2.58
C ASN A 106 -6.24 -12.62 2.19
N ASP A 107 -5.69 -13.17 1.10
CA ASP A 107 -4.32 -12.89 0.66
C ASP A 107 -4.20 -11.52 -0.02
N GLU A 108 -5.18 -11.16 -0.85
CA GLU A 108 -5.25 -9.84 -1.49
C GLU A 108 -5.35 -8.75 -0.42
N VAL A 109 -6.27 -8.90 0.54
CA VAL A 109 -6.45 -7.92 1.62
C VAL A 109 -5.19 -7.81 2.48
N ALA A 110 -4.51 -8.93 2.79
CA ALA A 110 -3.26 -8.88 3.55
C ALA A 110 -2.16 -8.14 2.78
N SER A 111 -2.00 -8.45 1.49
CA SER A 111 -1.00 -7.82 0.61
C SER A 111 -1.27 -6.32 0.43
N ASP A 112 -2.52 -5.95 0.18
CA ASP A 112 -2.96 -4.56 0.04
C ASP A 112 -2.69 -3.76 1.31
N ILE A 113 -3.00 -4.31 2.49
CA ILE A 113 -2.73 -3.64 3.77
C ILE A 113 -1.24 -3.35 3.91
N LEU A 114 -0.36 -4.32 3.63
CA LEU A 114 1.08 -4.13 3.74
C LEU A 114 1.60 -3.10 2.73
N ALA A 115 1.16 -3.20 1.47
CA ALA A 115 1.55 -2.29 0.40
C ALA A 115 1.11 -0.86 0.69
N HIS A 116 -0.17 -0.65 1.02
CA HIS A 116 -0.70 0.67 1.33
C HIS A 116 -0.16 1.24 2.64
N THR A 117 0.18 0.41 3.63
CA THR A 117 0.81 0.91 4.87
C THR A 117 2.22 1.40 4.57
N THR A 118 2.98 0.64 3.78
CA THR A 118 4.32 1.03 3.35
C THR A 118 4.28 2.36 2.59
N GLU A 119 3.40 2.46 1.59
CA GLU A 119 3.22 3.70 0.83
C GLU A 119 2.78 4.87 1.72
N ALA A 120 1.79 4.66 2.59
CA ALA A 120 1.29 5.70 3.49
C ALA A 120 2.35 6.23 4.45
N VAL A 121 3.31 5.39 4.87
CA VAL A 121 4.46 5.81 5.69
C VAL A 121 5.47 6.58 4.85
N ARG A 122 5.81 6.06 3.66
CA ARG A 122 6.79 6.68 2.76
C ARG A 122 6.35 8.07 2.26
N SER A 123 5.05 8.25 2.04
CA SER A 123 4.48 9.50 1.52
C SER A 123 3.96 10.46 2.60
N LEU A 124 4.13 10.15 3.90
CA LEU A 124 3.51 10.93 4.98
C LEU A 124 4.18 12.30 5.16
N ASP A 125 3.41 13.38 5.01
CA ASP A 125 3.88 14.73 5.36
C ASP A 125 3.76 14.97 6.87
N LEU A 126 4.87 14.78 7.60
CA LEU A 126 4.95 15.00 9.05
C LEU A 126 4.67 16.45 9.47
N GLY A 127 4.76 17.42 8.56
CA GLY A 127 4.44 18.83 8.86
C GLY A 127 2.93 19.12 8.92
N ARG A 128 2.09 18.21 8.40
CA ARG A 128 0.63 18.37 8.33
C ARG A 128 -0.14 17.40 9.22
N VAL A 129 0.54 16.44 9.83
CA VAL A 129 -0.10 15.35 10.57
C VAL A 129 0.10 15.51 12.07
N ASN A 130 -1.03 15.60 12.78
CA ASN A 130 -1.04 15.69 14.24
C ASN A 130 -1.01 14.31 14.92
N TRP A 131 -1.66 13.30 14.33
CA TRP A 131 -1.82 11.96 14.93
C TRP A 131 -1.42 10.86 13.95
N ILE A 132 -0.18 10.38 14.07
CA ILE A 132 0.46 9.46 13.10
C ILE A 132 -0.32 8.17 12.92
N ALA A 133 -0.59 7.44 14.02
CA ALA A 133 -1.30 6.16 13.93
C ALA A 133 -2.67 6.30 13.26
N ALA A 134 -3.47 7.26 13.72
CA ALA A 134 -4.80 7.51 13.19
C ALA A 134 -4.76 7.88 11.71
N THR A 135 -3.84 8.76 11.31
CA THR A 135 -3.71 9.19 9.92
C THR A 135 -3.22 8.07 9.01
N VAL A 136 -2.20 7.31 9.40
CA VAL A 136 -1.71 6.18 8.59
C VAL A 136 -2.82 5.14 8.42
N LEU A 137 -3.46 4.70 9.51
CA LEU A 137 -4.56 3.73 9.44
C LEU A 137 -5.73 4.21 8.58
N ARG A 138 -6.10 5.50 8.68
CA ARG A 138 -7.16 6.09 7.87
C ARG A 138 -6.79 6.18 6.39
N ASN A 139 -5.54 6.52 6.09
CA ASN A 139 -5.05 6.57 4.70
C ASN A 139 -5.07 5.17 4.08
N VAL A 140 -4.56 4.15 4.80
CA VAL A 140 -4.58 2.75 4.36
C VAL A 140 -6.00 2.29 4.04
N GLU A 141 -6.94 2.42 4.98
CA GLU A 141 -8.32 1.97 4.75
C GLU A 141 -8.98 2.73 3.60
N ARG A 142 -8.75 4.05 3.50
CA ARG A 142 -9.27 4.89 2.42
C ARG A 142 -8.74 4.45 1.06
N ASP A 143 -7.45 4.18 0.95
CA ASP A 143 -6.82 3.88 -0.32
C ASP A 143 -7.19 2.47 -0.80
N MET A 144 -7.34 1.50 0.11
CA MET A 144 -7.94 0.18 -0.19
C MET A 144 -9.37 0.30 -0.75
N ILE A 145 -10.23 1.11 -0.10
CA ILE A 145 -11.61 1.32 -0.56
C ILE A 145 -11.62 1.98 -1.95
N ARG A 146 -10.74 2.96 -2.19
CA ARG A 146 -10.64 3.66 -3.48
C ARG A 146 -10.20 2.74 -4.61
N VAL A 147 -9.22 1.86 -4.38
CA VAL A 147 -8.79 0.86 -5.37
C VAL A 147 -9.97 -0.04 -5.73
N ARG A 148 -10.66 -0.60 -4.72
CA ARG A 148 -11.80 -1.47 -4.97
C ARG A 148 -12.94 -0.79 -5.72
N GLN A 149 -13.24 0.48 -5.40
CA GLN A 149 -14.24 1.26 -6.12
C GLN A 149 -13.87 1.50 -7.59
N ARG A 150 -12.59 1.75 -7.88
CA ARG A 150 -12.10 1.92 -9.25
C ARG A 150 -12.20 0.62 -10.05
N ASP A 151 -11.88 -0.51 -9.43
CA ASP A 151 -11.96 -1.81 -10.09
C ASP A 151 -13.42 -2.22 -10.34
N GLN A 152 -14.33 -1.95 -9.41
CA GLN A 152 -15.77 -2.12 -9.63
C GLN A 152 -16.27 -1.23 -10.77
N ALA A 153 -15.87 0.04 -10.81
CA ALA A 153 -16.26 0.95 -11.90
C ALA A 153 -15.74 0.45 -13.26
N ARG A 154 -14.51 -0.09 -13.31
CA ARG A 154 -13.95 -0.72 -14.52
C ARG A 154 -14.70 -1.97 -14.92
N GLU A 155 -15.03 -2.86 -13.98
CA GLU A 155 -15.84 -4.05 -14.23
C GLU A 155 -17.24 -3.68 -14.75
N HIS A 156 -17.87 -2.65 -14.19
CA HIS A 156 -19.17 -2.16 -14.65
C HIS A 156 -19.09 -1.62 -16.08
N LEU A 157 -18.06 -0.84 -16.41
CA LEU A 157 -17.83 -0.35 -17.77
C LEU A 157 -17.57 -1.52 -18.74
N ALA A 158 -16.78 -2.51 -18.32
CA ALA A 158 -16.47 -3.70 -19.13
C ALA A 158 -17.71 -4.60 -19.35
N ARG A 159 -18.61 -4.71 -18.36
CA ARG A 159 -19.88 -5.45 -18.50
C ARG A 159 -20.93 -4.70 -19.32
N GLY A 160 -20.88 -3.37 -19.35
CA GLY A 160 -21.77 -2.54 -20.17
C GLY A 160 -21.35 -2.44 -21.63
N ALA A 161 -20.08 -2.73 -21.94
CA ALA A 161 -19.60 -2.93 -23.29
C ALA A 161 -19.98 -4.36 -23.73
N ASP A 162 -21.15 -4.53 -24.32
CA ASP A 162 -21.54 -5.78 -24.95
C ASP A 162 -20.60 -6.07 -26.14
N PRO A 163 -19.77 -7.13 -26.10
CA PRO A 163 -18.92 -7.50 -27.23
C PRO A 163 -19.73 -7.98 -28.44
N ASP A 164 -21.00 -8.38 -28.26
CA ASP A 164 -21.90 -8.81 -29.33
C ASP A 164 -22.65 -7.64 -30.00
N ALA A 165 -22.75 -6.48 -29.33
CA ALA A 165 -23.25 -5.26 -29.97
C ALA A 165 -22.29 -4.73 -31.06
N VAL A 166 -21.04 -5.21 -31.08
CA VAL A 166 -20.07 -4.95 -32.15
C VAL A 166 -20.23 -5.96 -33.30
N ALA A 167 -20.86 -7.11 -33.06
CA ALA A 167 -21.06 -8.17 -34.04
C ALA A 167 -22.40 -8.08 -34.79
N ASP A 168 -23.44 -7.46 -34.21
CA ASP A 168 -24.77 -7.33 -34.84
C ASP A 168 -25.00 -5.98 -35.56
N SER A 169 -23.95 -5.44 -36.16
CA SER A 169 -24.12 -4.51 -37.28
C SER A 169 -23.62 -5.19 -38.53
N GLY A 170 -24.51 -5.96 -39.16
CA GLY A 170 -24.30 -6.72 -40.40
C GLY A 170 -23.95 -5.89 -41.65
N ASP A 171 -23.31 -4.72 -41.48
CA ASP A 171 -22.69 -3.91 -42.55
C ASP A 171 -21.41 -3.18 -42.09
N SER A 172 -20.88 -3.45 -40.89
CA SER A 172 -19.73 -2.71 -40.34
C SER A 172 -18.38 -3.35 -40.64
N GLY A 173 -18.20 -3.85 -41.86
CA GLY A 173 -16.88 -3.76 -42.46
C GLY A 173 -16.57 -2.27 -42.61
N ILE A 174 -15.31 -1.86 -42.43
CA ILE A 174 -14.87 -0.57 -42.96
C ILE A 174 -15.13 -0.69 -44.47
N GLY A 175 -16.29 -0.24 -44.98
CA GLY A 175 -16.65 -0.44 -46.38
C GLY A 175 -15.55 0.10 -47.29
N ALA A 176 -15.58 -0.21 -48.59
CA ALA A 176 -14.50 0.20 -49.52
C ALA A 176 -14.06 1.68 -49.36
N ALA A 177 -15.00 2.56 -49.00
CA ALA A 177 -14.74 3.97 -48.69
C ALA A 177 -13.87 4.21 -47.43
N GLY A 178 -14.02 3.43 -46.37
CA GLY A 178 -13.20 3.54 -45.18
C GLY A 178 -11.84 2.86 -45.36
N TYR A 179 -11.74 1.76 -46.13
CA TYR A 179 -10.45 1.18 -46.52
C TYR A 179 -9.64 2.18 -47.33
N ALA A 180 -10.26 2.89 -48.28
CA ALA A 180 -9.61 3.94 -49.04
C ALA A 180 -9.13 5.10 -48.15
N ARG A 181 -9.90 5.46 -47.12
CA ARG A 181 -9.56 6.54 -46.18
C ARG A 181 -8.40 6.16 -45.26
N LEU A 182 -8.40 4.91 -44.77
CA LEU A 182 -7.30 4.36 -43.96
C LEU A 182 -6.02 4.25 -44.81
N ASN A 183 -6.12 3.74 -46.03
CA ASN A 183 -4.98 3.58 -46.94
C ASN A 183 -4.39 4.94 -47.35
N GLY A 184 -5.24 5.96 -47.57
CA GLY A 184 -4.79 7.34 -47.79
C GLY A 184 -4.08 7.95 -46.57
N ALA A 185 -4.55 7.65 -45.36
CA ALA A 185 -3.89 8.11 -44.13
C ALA A 185 -2.53 7.43 -43.91
N VAL A 186 -2.43 6.13 -44.20
CA VAL A 186 -1.19 5.35 -44.12
C VAL A 186 -0.17 5.85 -45.15
N ARG A 187 -0.57 6.09 -46.39
CA ARG A 187 0.29 6.70 -47.43
C ARG A 187 0.83 8.07 -47.01
N LYS A 188 -0.03 8.89 -46.40
CA LYS A 188 0.36 10.23 -45.93
C LYS A 188 1.39 10.18 -44.78
N LEU A 189 1.39 9.10 -44.01
CA LEU A 189 2.27 8.94 -42.85
C LEU A 189 3.58 8.22 -43.18
N LEU A 190 3.56 7.27 -44.13
CA LEU A 190 4.70 6.39 -44.45
C LEU A 190 5.37 6.66 -45.80
N GLY A 191 4.76 7.50 -46.67
CA GLY A 191 5.22 7.69 -48.05
C GLY A 191 4.74 6.58 -48.99
N ASP A 192 4.77 6.84 -50.30
CA ASP A 192 4.17 5.97 -51.33
C ASP A 192 4.82 4.58 -51.46
N ASP A 193 5.99 4.36 -50.85
CA ASP A 193 6.79 3.14 -50.97
C ASP A 193 6.39 2.01 -49.99
N ALA A 194 5.39 2.23 -49.14
CA ALA A 194 5.11 1.35 -48.01
C ALA A 194 4.21 0.12 -48.29
N LEU A 195 3.92 -0.25 -49.55
CA LEU A 195 3.15 -1.46 -49.88
C LEU A 195 3.72 -2.19 -51.11
N LEU A 196 4.43 -3.29 -50.86
CA LEU A 196 4.60 -4.43 -51.78
C LEU A 196 3.62 -5.53 -51.37
#